data_AF-A0A9E2IWT0-F1
#
_entry.id   AF-A0A9E2IWT0-F1
#
_cell.length_a   1.000
_cell.length_b   1.000
_cell.length_c   1.000
_cell.angle_alpha   90.00
_cell.angle_beta   90.00
_cell.angle_gamma   90.00
#
_symmetry.space_group_name_H-M   'P 1'
#
loop_
_entity.id
_entity.type
_entity.pdbx_description
1 polymer ?
#
loop_
_entity_poly.entity_id
_entity_poly.type
_entity_poly.pdbx_seq_one_letter_code
_entity_poly.pdbx_strand_id
1 'polypeptide(L)' 'MMGYRVFDHTADLGIEVSGGTVAEVYAGAALALFDLIADATDVRAEEERAVGVDGADEADLLVNFL' A
#
# COMPACT_ATOMS: atom_id res chain seq x y z
N MET A 1 -2.11 -7.17 -13.62
CA MET A 1 -2.54 -7.86 -12.39
C MET A 1 -1.78 -7.23 -11.25
N MET A 2 -2.50 -6.86 -10.20
CA MET A 2 -1.95 -6.28 -8.98
C MET A 2 -1.23 -7.33 -8.15
N GLY A 3 -0.07 -7.00 -7.59
CA GLY A 3 0.67 -7.88 -6.70
C GLY A 3 1.83 -7.19 -6.04
N TYR A 4 2.29 -7.74 -4.92
CA TYR A 4 3.44 -7.24 -4.17
C TYR A 4 4.38 -8.37 -3.77
N ARG A 5 5.65 -8.02 -3.54
CA ARG A 5 6.64 -8.90 -2.89
C ARG A 5 7.37 -8.17 -1.80
N VAL A 6 7.78 -8.95 -0.81
CA VAL A 6 8.57 -8.49 0.33
C VAL A 6 10.04 -8.84 0.10
N PHE A 7 10.96 -7.97 0.53
CA PHE A 7 12.39 -8.26 0.53
C PHE A 7 13.06 -7.71 1.78
N ASP A 8 14.15 -8.35 2.20
CA ASP A 8 14.91 -7.93 3.37
C ASP A 8 15.57 -6.59 3.11
N HIS A 9 15.37 -5.66 4.04
CA HIS A 9 16.13 -4.42 4.13
C HIS A 9 16.82 -4.40 5.51
N THR A 10 17.98 -3.76 5.62
CA THR A 10 18.73 -3.85 6.90
C THR A 10 17.93 -3.21 8.02
N ALA A 11 17.56 -4.02 9.02
CA ALA A 11 16.68 -3.69 10.17
C ALA A 11 15.20 -3.38 9.85
N ASP A 12 14.82 -3.34 8.58
CA ASP A 12 13.47 -3.02 8.11
C ASP A 12 12.98 -4.08 7.13
N LEU A 13 11.90 -3.75 6.43
CA LEU A 13 11.33 -4.53 5.34
C LEU A 13 11.15 -3.62 4.12
N GLY A 14 11.48 -4.13 2.95
CA GLY A 14 11.11 -3.50 1.68
C GLY A 14 9.88 -4.18 1.07
N ILE A 15 9.01 -3.37 0.45
CA ILE A 15 7.92 -3.86 -0.40
C ILE A 15 8.12 -3.36 -1.83
N GLU A 16 7.89 -4.24 -2.79
CA GLU A 16 7.79 -3.88 -4.21
C GLU A 16 6.39 -4.21 -4.69
N VAL A 17 5.69 -3.21 -5.23
CA VAL A 17 4.30 -3.30 -5.66
C VAL A 17 4.22 -3.05 -7.15
N SER A 18 3.38 -3.83 -7.84
CA SER A 18 3.28 -3.79 -9.30
C SER A 18 1.85 -3.91 -9.80
N GLY A 19 1.58 -3.28 -10.94
CA GLY A 19 0.45 -3.60 -11.81
C GLY A 19 0.10 -2.51 -12.82
N GLY A 20 -1.13 -2.48 -13.31
CA GLY A 20 -1.47 -1.92 -14.62
C GLY A 20 -1.63 -0.40 -14.67
N THR A 21 -1.89 0.23 -13.53
CA THR A 21 -1.99 1.70 -13.41
C THR A 21 -1.36 2.19 -12.10
N VAL A 22 -1.04 3.47 -12.03
CA VAL A 22 -0.52 4.10 -10.80
C VAL A 22 -1.53 3.98 -9.64
N ALA A 23 -2.82 4.16 -9.91
CA ALA A 23 -3.87 4.03 -8.90
C ALA A 23 -3.92 2.61 -8.33
N GLU A 24 -3.77 1.60 -9.19
CA GLU A 24 -3.67 0.24 -8.72
C GLU A 24 -2.41 0.06 -7.84
N VAL A 25 -1.25 0.63 -8.20
CA VAL A 25 0.01 0.50 -7.42
C VAL A 25 -0.15 1.07 -6.01
N TYR A 26 -0.82 2.21 -5.89
CA TYR A 26 -1.12 2.83 -4.59
C TYR A 26 -2.05 1.95 -3.74
N ALA A 27 -3.12 1.43 -4.34
CA ALA A 27 -4.01 0.50 -3.66
C ALA A 27 -3.28 -0.78 -3.20
N GLY A 28 -2.37 -1.29 -4.04
CA GLY A 28 -1.53 -2.44 -3.71
C GLY A 28 -0.54 -2.15 -2.57
N ALA A 29 -0.02 -0.93 -2.47
CA ALA A 29 0.86 -0.53 -1.37
C ALA A 29 0.12 -0.47 -0.03
N ALA A 30 -1.09 0.11 0.00
CA ALA A 30 -1.92 0.11 1.19
C ALA A 30 -2.31 -1.32 1.59
N LEU A 31 -2.69 -2.16 0.63
CA LEU A 31 -3.01 -3.58 0.89
C LEU A 31 -1.81 -4.32 1.49
N ALA A 32 -0.61 -4.16 0.91
CA ALA A 32 0.61 -4.77 1.41
C ALA A 32 0.94 -4.31 2.84
N LEU A 33 0.77 -3.02 3.15
CA LEU A 33 0.99 -2.48 4.50
C LEU A 33 0.05 -3.15 5.52
N PHE A 34 -1.26 -3.22 5.23
CA PHE A 34 -2.20 -3.84 6.16
C PHE A 34 -1.97 -5.34 6.32
N ASP A 35 -1.66 -6.05 5.23
CA ASP A 35 -1.37 -7.50 5.25
C ASP A 35 -0.10 -7.83 6.07
N LEU A 36 0.87 -6.90 6.13
CA LEU A 36 2.04 -7.01 6.99
C LEU A 36 1.76 -6.72 8.47
N ILE A 37 0.71 -5.95 8.77
CA ILE A 37 0.31 -5.62 10.15
C ILE A 37 -0.58 -6.72 10.74
N ALA A 38 -1.53 -7.22 9.95
CA ALA A 38 -2.48 -8.25 10.36
C ALA A 38 -2.94 -9.06 9.14
N ASP A 39 -3.37 -10.30 9.37
CA ASP A 39 -3.97 -11.12 8.32
C ASP A 39 -5.24 -10.44 7.79
N ALA A 40 -5.14 -9.85 6.59
CA ALA A 40 -6.21 -9.09 6.00
C ALA A 40 -7.40 -9.99 5.58
N THR A 41 -7.23 -11.31 5.53
CA THR A 41 -8.30 -12.24 5.11
C THR A 41 -9.44 -12.34 6.13
N ASP A 42 -9.18 -12.02 7.40
CA ASP A 42 -10.16 -11.99 8.49
C ASP A 42 -10.83 -10.61 8.67
N VAL A 43 -10.42 -9.59 7.91
CA VAL A 43 -10.93 -8.22 8.03
C VAL A 43 -12.25 -8.07 7.26
N ARG A 44 -13.29 -7.58 7.94
CA ARG A 44 -14.61 -7.28 7.35
C ARG A 44 -14.76 -5.79 7.09
N ALA A 45 -15.32 -5.44 5.93
CA ALA A 45 -15.64 -4.07 5.57
C ALA A 45 -16.91 -3.59 6.32
N GLU A 46 -16.74 -3.15 7.56
CA GLU A 46 -17.85 -2.62 8.37
C GLU A 46 -17.99 -1.09 8.26
N GLU A 47 -16.91 -0.40 7.88
CA GLU A 47 -16.86 1.06 7.77
C GLU A 47 -16.07 1.51 6.54
N GLU A 48 -16.47 2.65 5.99
CA GLU A 48 -15.76 3.34 4.90
C GLU A 48 -15.30 4.73 5.36
N ARG A 49 -14.11 5.14 4.92
CA ARG A 49 -13.55 6.47 5.14
C ARG A 49 -12.90 6.96 3.87
N ALA A 50 -13.19 8.21 3.50
CA ALA A 50 -12.50 8.90 2.42
C ALA A 50 -11.23 9.56 2.97
N VAL A 51 -10.11 9.36 2.27
CA VAL A 51 -8.82 10.00 2.56
C VAL A 51 -8.41 10.80 1.34
N GLY A 52 -8.04 12.06 1.55
CA GLY A 52 -7.50 12.95 0.53
C GLY A 52 -6.15 13.48 1.00
N VAL A 53 -5.13 13.36 0.16
CA VAL A 53 -3.76 13.79 0.44
C VAL A 53 -3.20 14.51 -0.79
N ASP A 54 -2.26 15.41 -0.54
CA ASP A 54 -1.50 16.10 -1.57
C ASP A 54 -0.03 15.65 -1.49
N GLY A 55 0.70 15.77 -2.59
CA GLY A 55 2.13 15.48 -2.66
C GLY A 55 2.79 16.31 -3.75
N ALA A 56 4.08 16.60 -3.60
CA ALA A 56 4.85 17.37 -4.57
C ALA A 56 5.11 16.58 -5.88
N ASP A 57 5.17 15.26 -5.78
CA ASP A 57 5.32 14.30 -6.88
C ASP A 57 4.69 12.94 -6.50
N GLU A 58 4.80 11.94 -7.37
CA GLU A 58 4.21 10.62 -7.14
C GLU A 58 4.88 9.82 -6.01
N ALA A 59 6.12 10.13 -5.63
CA ALA A 59 6.77 9.46 -4.50
C ALA A 59 6.30 10.09 -3.17
N ASP A 60 6.26 11.42 -3.11
CA ASP A 60 5.78 12.17 -1.95
C ASP A 60 4.29 11.91 -1.68
N LEU A 61 3.47 11.84 -2.73
CA LEU A 61 2.05 11.51 -2.60
C LEU A 61 1.85 10.10 -2.02
N LEU A 62 2.68 9.12 -2.41
CA LEU A 62 2.61 7.78 -1.85
C LEU A 62 3.01 7.76 -0.37
N VAL A 63 4.02 8.54 0.02
CA VAL A 63 4.43 8.70 1.42
C VAL A 63 3.31 9.33 2.25
N ASN A 64 2.63 10.36 1.74
CA ASN A 64 1.52 10.99 2.46
C ASN A 64 0.25 10.12 2.51
N PHE A 65 0.07 9.22 1.53
CA PHE A 65 -1.08 8.33 1.43
C PHE A 65 -1.05 7.17 2.43
N LEU A 66 0.13 6.63 2.75
CA LEU A 66 0.33 5.50 3.68
C LEU A 66 0.47 5.98 5.13
#